data_AF-A0A537V1V3-F1
#
_entry.id   AF-A0A537V1V3-F1
#
_cell.length_a   1.000
_cell.length_b   1.000
_cell.length_c   1.000
_cell.angle_alpha   90.00
_cell.angle_beta   90.00
_cell.angle_gamma   90.00
#
_symmetry.space_group_name_H-M   'P 1'
#
loop_
_entity.id
_entity.type
_entity.pdbx_description
1 polymer ?
#
loop_
_entity_poly.entity_id
_entity_poly.type
_entity_poly.pdbx_seq_one_letter_code
_entity_poly.pdbx_strand_id
1 'polypeptide(L)' 'MDVVASIDLSRNETGGFELAAALAVAMAGIDQQTAERVVQGARAVCLYSNAIRSNVDVSVR' A
#
# COMPACT_ATOMS: atom_id res chain seq x y z
N MET A 1 1.52 -2.89 -15.78
CA MET A 1 1.20 -2.25 -14.49
C MET A 1 1.56 -3.28 -13.47
N ASP A 2 2.66 -3.04 -12.79
CA ASP A 2 3.26 -3.98 -11.86
C ASP A 2 3.17 -3.39 -10.46
N VAL A 3 2.74 -4.21 -9.51
CA VAL A 3 2.59 -3.81 -8.11
C VAL A 3 3.40 -4.78 -7.27
N VAL A 4 4.43 -4.27 -6.62
CA VAL A 4 5.27 -5.05 -5.70
C VAL A 4 4.95 -4.59 -4.28
N ALA A 5 4.51 -5.51 -3.43
CA ALA A 5 4.26 -5.24 -2.03
C ALA A 5 5.36 -5.85 -1.16
N SER A 6 6.04 -5.01 -0.38
CA SER A 6 6.93 -5.42 0.70
C SER A 6 6.15 -5.39 2.01
N ILE A 7 6.13 -6.51 2.73
CA ILE A 7 5.44 -6.62 4.03
C ILE A 7 6.50 -6.77 5.11
N ASP A 8 6.48 -5.84 6.05
CA ASP A 8 7.33 -5.84 7.23
C ASP A 8 6.52 -6.26 8.45
N LEU A 9 7.13 -7.10 9.28
CA LEU A 9 6.56 -7.58 10.54
C LEU A 9 7.52 -7.20 11.67
N SER A 10 7.06 -6.34 12.58
CA SER A 10 7.81 -5.92 13.76
C SER A 10 7.07 -6.31 15.04
N ARG A 11 7.78 -6.33 16.18
CA ARG A 11 7.14 -6.52 17.49
C ARG A 11 6.75 -5.17 18.05
N ASN A 12 5.53 -5.06 18.57
CA ASN A 12 5.05 -3.83 19.20
C ASN A 12 5.36 -3.77 20.70
N GLU A 13 5.19 -2.59 21.31
CA GLU A 13 5.51 -2.35 22.73
C GLU A 13 4.59 -3.11 23.70
N THR A 14 3.43 -3.59 23.24
CA THR A 14 2.46 -4.35 24.05
C THR A 14 2.67 -5.87 23.97
N GLY A 15 3.73 -6.33 23.30
CA GLY A 15 4.09 -7.75 23.19
C GLY A 15 3.44 -8.50 22.01
N GLY A 16 2.64 -7.81 21.20
CA GLY A 16 2.09 -8.27 19.93
C GLY A 16 3.00 -7.97 18.72
N PHE A 17 2.43 -8.06 17.52
CA PHE A 17 3.11 -7.75 16.27
C PHE A 17 2.42 -6.62 15.53
N GLU A 18 3.20 -5.79 14.87
CA GLU A 18 2.77 -4.76 13.94
C GLU A 18 3.17 -5.13 12.53
N LEU A 19 2.30 -4.80 11.58
CA LEU A 19 2.52 -5.01 10.16
C LEU A 19 2.64 -3.65 9.49
N ALA A 20 3.60 -3.53 8.59
CA ALA A 20 3.72 -2.42 7.65
C ALA A 20 3.79 -2.97 6.23
N ALA A 21 3.24 -2.23 5.27
CA ALA A 21 3.25 -2.59 3.87
C ALA A 21 3.74 -1.41 3.03
N ALA A 22 4.76 -1.65 2.20
CA ALA A 22 5.22 -0.71 1.19
C ALA A 22 4.88 -1.24 -0.21
N LEU A 23 4.01 -0.54 -0.92
CA LEU A 23 3.64 -0.86 -2.29
C LEU A 23 4.44 0.00 -3.27
N ALA A 24 5.18 -0.62 -4.17
CA ALA A 24 5.79 0.02 -5.32
C ALA A 24 4.93 -0.24 -6.56
N VAL A 25 4.41 0.82 -7.18
CA VAL A 25 3.55 0.71 -8.37
C VAL A 25 4.27 1.26 -9.60
N ALA A 26 4.56 0.37 -10.56
CA ALA A 26 5.15 0.75 -11.84
C ALA A 26 4.09 0.74 -12.96
N MET A 27 3.92 1.89 -13.61
CA MET A 27 3.05 2.03 -14.77
C MET A 27 3.81 2.68 -15.93
N ALA A 28 3.99 1.92 -17.02
CA ALA A 28 4.63 2.42 -18.23
C ALA A 28 3.62 3.12 -19.14
N GLY A 29 4.05 4.19 -19.82
CA GLY A 29 3.25 4.87 -20.84
C GLY A 29 2.31 5.97 -20.32
N ILE A 30 2.39 6.32 -19.04
CA ILE A 30 1.66 7.45 -18.43
C ILE A 30 2.60 8.31 -17.58
N ASP A 31 2.25 9.58 -17.41
CA ASP A 31 2.97 10.48 -16.52
C ASP A 31 2.67 10.18 -15.03
N GLN A 32 3.55 10.64 -14.16
CA GLN A 32 3.48 10.41 -12.71
C GLN A 32 2.16 10.90 -12.09
N GLN A 33 1.63 12.04 -12.52
CA GLN A 33 0.40 12.59 -11.96
C GLN A 33 -0.83 11.76 -12.36
N THR A 34 -0.84 11.23 -13.60
CA THR A 34 -1.86 10.28 -14.03
C THR A 34 -1.74 8.95 -13.28
N ALA A 35 -0.51 8.46 -13.08
CA ALA A 35 -0.26 7.27 -12.29
C ALA A 35 -0.79 7.40 -10.85
N GLU A 36 -0.49 8.51 -10.17
CA GLU A 36 -0.95 8.78 -8.81
C GLU A 36 -2.49 8.81 -8.72
N ARG A 37 -3.18 9.43 -9.68
CA ARG A 37 -4.65 9.45 -9.72
C ARG A 37 -5.25 8.05 -9.85
N VAL A 38 -4.66 7.20 -10.69
CA VAL A 38 -5.09 5.81 -10.87
C VAL A 38 -4.90 5.02 -9.58
N VAL A 39 -3.75 5.17 -8.91
CA VAL A 39 -3.46 4.46 -7.66
C VAL A 39 -4.35 4.93 -6.52
N GLN A 40 -4.65 6.22 -6.42
CA GLN A 40 -5.59 6.77 -5.45
C GLN A 40 -7.01 6.22 -5.67
N GLY A 41 -7.47 6.17 -6.92
CA GLY A 41 -8.75 5.55 -7.28
C GLY A 41 -8.79 4.06 -6.90
N ALA A 42 -7.72 3.33 -7.18
CA ALA A 42 -7.60 1.91 -6.83
C ALA A 42 -7.60 1.67 -5.31
N ARG A 43 -6.94 2.53 -4.52
CA ARG A 43 -6.97 2.44 -3.03
C ARG A 43 -8.37 2.58 -2.45
N ALA A 44 -9.24 3.38 -3.08
CA ALA A 44 -10.61 3.56 -2.61
C ALA A 44 -11.46 2.29 -2.76
N VAL A 45 -11.21 1.52 -3.83
CA VAL A 45 -12.02 0.32 -4.17
C VAL A 45 -11.36 -1.00 -3.76
N CYS A 46 -10.06 -1.02 -3.49
CA CYS A 46 -9.33 -2.23 -3.14
C CYS A 46 -9.80 -2.80 -1.79
N LEU A 47 -10.34 -4.02 -1.83
CA LEU A 47 -10.86 -4.73 -0.65
C LEU A 47 -9.80 -4.87 0.45
N TYR A 48 -8.55 -5.17 0.07
CA TYR A 48 -7.44 -5.32 1.01
C TYR A 48 -7.07 -4.00 1.68
N SER A 49 -6.94 -2.91 0.92
CA SER A 49 -6.67 -1.58 1.49
C SER A 49 -7.78 -1.12 2.43
N ASN A 50 -9.04 -1.45 2.14
CA ASN A 50 -10.16 -1.19 3.03
C ASN A 50 -10.08 -2.02 4.32
N ALA A 51 -9.74 -3.30 4.22
CA ALA A 51 -9.66 -4.21 5.37
C ALA A 51 -8.54 -3.87 6.35
N ILE A 52 -7.42 -3.29 5.87
CA ILE A 52 -6.23 -3.03 6.69
C ILE A 52 -6.04 -1.56 7.08
N ARG A 53 -6.92 -0.65 6.63
CA ARG A 53 -6.76 0.83 6.74
C ARG A 53 -6.45 1.34 8.14
N SER A 54 -7.00 0.72 9.18
CA SER A 54 -6.80 1.14 10.58
C SER A 54 -5.78 0.30 11.35
N ASN A 55 -5.24 -0.76 10.74
CA ASN A 55 -4.46 -1.78 11.44
C ASN A 55 -3.05 -1.99 10.89
N VAL A 56 -2.75 -1.51 9.68
CA VAL A 56 -1.47 -1.71 9.00
C VAL A 56 -1.04 -0.37 8.41
N ASP A 57 0.20 0.04 8.65
CA ASP A 57 0.74 1.22 7.98
C ASP A 57 1.04 0.88 6.52
N VAL A 58 0.40 1.60 5.58
CA VAL A 58 0.50 1.32 4.15
C VAL A 58 1.04 2.52 3.40
N SER A 59 2.31 2.42 3.00
CA SER A 59 2.99 3.39 2.16
C SER A 59 2.95 2.97 0.69
N VAL A 60 2.69 3.92 -0.21
CA VAL A 60 2.66 3.68 -1.65
C VAL A 60 3.70 4.61 -2.30
N ARG A 61 4.53 4.05 -3.17
CA ARG A 61 5.59 4.75 -3.90
C ARG A 61 5.57 4.41 -5.39
#